data_AF-A0A968C011-F1
#
_entry.id   AF-A0A968C011-F1
#
_cell.length_a   1.000
_cell.length_b   1.000
_cell.length_c   1.000
_cell.angle_alpha   90.00
_cell.angle_beta   90.00
_cell.angle_gamma   90.00
#
_symmetry.space_group_name_H-M   'P 1'
#
loop_
_entity.id
_entity.type
_entity.pdbx_description
1 polymer ?
#
loop_
_entity_poly.entity_id
_entity_poly.type
_entity_poly.pdbx_seq_one_letter_code
_entity_poly.pdbx_strand_id
1 'polypeptide(L)'
;MSDKTLTVARRAPRFDPYILLVILFSLFAIGPLLQPGYQWDAHDARHSVYFLFEFDQGIQDGIPYPRWQPDFAFGYGYPFFNIYGPLATYVAEVFYLLGFGYVGAVKIVFALSVVASGLAMYGFVKRVLGRRAALVASVAYMVIPYRLVDI
;
A
#
# COMPACT_ATOMS: atom_id res chain seq x y z
N MET A 1 42.21 36.40 10.93
CA MET A 1 41.55 35.08 10.91
C MET A 1 40.22 35.25 10.19
N SER A 2 40.13 34.84 8.92
CA SER A 2 38.91 34.98 8.10
C SER A 2 38.15 33.67 8.15
N ASP A 3 37.01 33.67 8.85
CA ASP A 3 36.10 32.54 8.91
C ASP A 3 35.26 32.49 7.62
N LYS A 4 35.58 31.55 6.73
CA LYS A 4 34.82 31.30 5.49
C LYS A 4 33.71 30.31 5.83
N THR A 5 32.57 30.82 6.24
CA THR A 5 31.34 30.04 6.40
C THR A 5 30.93 29.50 5.04
N LEU A 6 31.18 28.20 4.80
CA LEU A 6 30.76 27.50 3.59
C LEU A 6 29.25 27.29 3.64
N THR A 7 28.50 28.22 3.06
CA THR A 7 27.06 28.07 2.82
C THR A 7 26.86 26.94 1.81
N VAL A 8 26.55 25.73 2.28
CA VAL A 8 26.13 24.62 1.42
C VAL A 8 24.79 25.00 0.81
N ALA A 9 24.82 25.53 -0.41
CA ALA A 9 23.61 25.85 -1.17
C ALA A 9 22.78 24.56 -1.33
N ARG A 10 21.64 24.48 -0.64
CA ARG A 10 20.66 23.41 -0.86
C ARG A 10 20.16 23.51 -2.30
N ARG A 11 20.68 22.66 -3.19
CA ARG A 11 20.12 22.51 -4.53
C ARG A 11 18.66 22.09 -4.38
N ALA A 12 17.76 22.85 -5.00
CA ALA A 12 16.36 22.45 -5.12
C ALA A 12 16.28 21.01 -5.66
N PRO A 13 15.38 20.16 -5.13
CA PRO A 13 15.24 18.81 -5.62
C PRO A 13 14.85 18.84 -7.10
N ARG A 14 15.77 18.46 -7.97
CA ARG A 14 15.47 18.27 -9.39
C ARG A 14 14.61 17.02 -9.54
N PHE A 15 13.51 17.14 -10.27
CA PHE A 15 12.66 16.02 -10.65
C PHE A 15 13.51 14.89 -11.27
N ASP A 16 13.28 13.66 -10.82
CA ASP A 16 14.01 12.49 -11.33
C ASP A 16 13.11 11.70 -12.29
N PRO A 17 13.40 11.70 -13.60
CA PRO A 17 12.52 11.06 -14.59
C PRO A 17 12.36 9.55 -14.37
N TYR A 18 13.29 8.89 -13.66
CA TYR A 18 13.17 7.47 -13.31
C TYR A 18 11.95 7.18 -12.43
N ILE A 19 11.43 8.17 -11.67
CA ILE A 19 10.20 8.00 -10.89
C ILE A 19 9.01 7.66 -11.81
N LEU A 20 8.93 8.29 -12.98
CA LEU A 20 7.89 7.99 -13.97
C LEU A 20 8.00 6.57 -14.49
N LEU A 21 9.23 6.06 -14.64
CA LEU A 21 9.46 4.68 -15.04
C LEU A 21 9.05 3.69 -13.94
N VAL A 22 9.31 3.99 -12.67
CA VAL A 22 8.82 3.18 -11.54
C VAL A 22 7.29 3.10 -11.54
N ILE A 23 6.62 4.24 -11.73
CA ILE A 23 5.16 4.29 -11.84
C ILE A 23 4.69 3.48 -13.05
N LEU A 24 5.31 3.66 -14.22
CA LEU A 24 4.95 2.91 -15.43
C LEU A 24 5.08 1.39 -15.22
N PHE A 25 6.18 0.92 -14.62
CA PHE A 25 6.38 -0.51 -14.35
C PHE A 25 5.43 -1.05 -13.27
N SER A 26 5.04 -0.23 -12.30
CA SER A 26 4.04 -0.64 -11.30
C SER A 26 2.69 -0.99 -11.95
N LEU A 27 2.31 -0.32 -13.04
CA LEU A 27 1.07 -0.61 -13.76
C LEU A 27 1.05 -2.05 -14.33
N PHE A 28 2.21 -2.58 -14.71
CA PHE A 28 2.31 -3.96 -15.16
C PHE A 28 2.00 -4.96 -14.03
N ALA A 29 2.54 -4.72 -12.83
CA ALA A 29 2.26 -5.54 -11.66
C ALA A 29 0.81 -5.40 -11.16
N ILE A 30 0.19 -4.24 -11.35
CA ILE A 30 -1.20 -3.96 -10.97
C ILE A 30 -2.19 -4.54 -12.00
N GLY A 31 -1.79 -4.74 -13.25
CA GLY A 31 -2.65 -5.18 -14.35
C GLY A 31 -3.62 -6.32 -14.00
N PRO A 32 -3.17 -7.41 -13.35
CA PRO A 32 -4.06 -8.50 -12.93
C PRO A 32 -5.19 -8.07 -11.99
N LEU A 33 -4.96 -7.08 -11.11
CA LEU A 33 -5.99 -6.56 -10.19
C LEU A 33 -7.14 -5.84 -10.92
N LEU A 34 -6.90 -5.36 -12.14
CA LEU A 34 -7.91 -4.67 -12.95
C LEU A 34 -8.94 -5.62 -13.57
N GLN A 35 -8.70 -6.93 -13.52
CA GLN A 35 -9.65 -7.92 -14.03
C GLN A 35 -10.96 -7.88 -13.23
N PRO A 36 -12.12 -8.13 -13.88
CA PRO A 36 -13.38 -8.28 -13.17
C PRO A 36 -13.32 -9.38 -12.10
N GLY A 37 -14.07 -9.22 -11.01
CA GLY A 37 -14.07 -10.17 -9.89
C GLY A 37 -12.93 -9.92 -8.90
N TYR A 38 -12.57 -10.95 -8.13
CA TYR A 38 -11.54 -10.88 -7.08
C TYR A 38 -10.93 -12.27 -6.89
N GLN A 39 -9.70 -12.32 -6.39
CA GLN A 39 -8.92 -13.55 -6.25
C GLN A 39 -9.32 -14.35 -5.01
N TRP A 40 -10.57 -14.77 -4.95
CA TRP A 40 -11.17 -15.42 -3.78
C TRP A 40 -10.50 -16.71 -3.30
N ASP A 41 -9.69 -17.33 -4.16
CA ASP A 41 -8.94 -18.55 -3.86
C ASP A 41 -7.52 -18.29 -3.34
N ALA A 42 -7.05 -17.04 -3.38
CA ALA A 42 -5.79 -16.67 -2.74
C ALA A 42 -5.94 -16.70 -1.22
N HIS A 43 -4.85 -17.06 -0.54
CA HIS A 43 -4.85 -17.43 0.88
C HIS A 43 -5.54 -16.41 1.79
N ASP A 44 -5.22 -15.12 1.61
CA ASP A 44 -5.70 -14.02 2.45
C ASP A 44 -6.67 -13.06 1.76
N ALA A 45 -7.09 -13.37 0.53
CA ALA A 45 -7.95 -12.48 -0.23
C ALA A 45 -9.28 -12.24 0.49
N ARG A 46 -9.93 -13.31 0.98
CA ARG A 46 -11.21 -13.25 1.70
C ARG A 46 -11.10 -12.39 2.95
N HIS A 47 -10.01 -12.57 3.71
CA HIS A 47 -9.74 -11.81 4.92
C HIS A 47 -9.72 -10.31 4.66
N SER A 48 -9.02 -9.86 3.61
CA SER A 48 -8.89 -8.44 3.30
C SER A 48 -10.23 -7.73 3.06
N VAL A 49 -11.19 -8.40 2.41
CA VAL A 49 -12.54 -7.87 2.18
C VAL A 49 -13.38 -7.90 3.45
N TYR A 50 -13.33 -9.01 4.19
CA TYR A 50 -14.10 -9.17 5.42
C TYR A 50 -13.62 -8.22 6.53
N PHE A 51 -12.32 -7.96 6.59
CA PHE A 51 -11.73 -6.99 7.52
C PHE A 51 -12.24 -5.59 7.26
N LEU A 52 -12.38 -5.19 5.99
CA LEU A 52 -12.95 -3.90 5.64
C LEU A 52 -14.44 -3.83 5.97
N PHE A 53 -15.20 -4.88 5.67
CA PHE A 53 -16.63 -4.93 5.97
C PHE A 53 -16.92 -4.71 7.46
N GLU A 54 -16.21 -5.43 8.33
CA GLU A 54 -16.36 -5.30 9.79
C GLU A 54 -15.79 -4.00 10.34
N PHE A 55 -14.77 -3.45 9.70
CA PHE A 55 -14.26 -2.14 10.04
C PHE A 55 -15.28 -1.04 9.72
N ASP A 56 -15.86 -1.07 8.52
CA ASP A 56 -16.93 -0.17 8.08
C ASP A 56 -18.14 -0.22 9.03
N GLN A 57 -18.61 -1.42 9.43
CA GLN A 57 -19.68 -1.54 10.41
C GLN A 57 -19.35 -0.81 11.73
N GLY A 58 -18.15 -1.01 12.27
CA GLY A 58 -17.75 -0.30 13.49
C GLY A 58 -17.67 1.23 13.30
N ILE A 59 -17.24 1.70 12.14
CA ILE A 59 -17.24 3.13 11.80
C ILE A 59 -18.68 3.67 11.72
N GLN A 60 -19.61 2.93 11.10
CA GLN A 60 -21.03 3.27 11.01
C GLN A 60 -21.72 3.29 12.39
N ASP A 61 -21.29 2.43 13.31
CA ASP A 61 -21.71 2.42 14.72
C ASP A 61 -21.12 3.60 15.53
N GLY A 62 -20.37 4.49 14.88
CA GLY A 62 -19.79 5.68 15.51
C GLY A 62 -18.55 5.37 16.33
N ILE A 63 -17.86 4.24 16.08
CA ILE A 63 -16.60 3.86 16.73
C ILE A 63 -15.46 4.20 15.76
N PRO A 64 -14.75 5.33 15.92
CA PRO A 64 -13.73 5.74 14.96
C PRO A 64 -12.54 4.78 14.86
N TYR A 65 -12.34 3.96 15.90
CA TYR A 65 -11.29 2.93 15.96
C TYR A 65 -11.94 1.60 16.39
N PRO A 66 -12.50 0.82 15.46
CA PRO A 66 -13.19 -0.44 15.74
C PRO A 66 -12.23 -1.50 16.31
N ARG A 67 -12.16 -1.62 17.64
CA ARG A 67 -11.23 -2.56 18.31
C ARG A 67 -11.73 -3.99 18.37
N TRP A 68 -13.03 -4.19 18.18
CA TRP A 68 -13.71 -5.47 18.36
C TRP A 68 -14.60 -5.71 17.15
N GLN A 69 -14.42 -6.86 16.51
CA GLN A 69 -15.16 -7.27 15.32
C GLN A 69 -16.12 -8.38 15.76
N PRO A 70 -17.43 -8.13 15.93
CA PRO A 70 -18.38 -9.10 16.50
C PRO A 70 -18.59 -10.37 15.68
N ASP A 71 -18.60 -10.30 14.34
CA ASP A 71 -18.91 -11.47 13.50
C ASP A 71 -17.68 -12.38 13.32
N PHE A 72 -16.49 -11.89 13.63
CA PHE A 72 -15.26 -12.70 13.60
C PHE A 72 -15.37 -13.90 14.56
N ALA A 73 -14.59 -14.94 14.25
CA ALA A 73 -14.53 -16.18 15.02
C ALA A 73 -15.92 -16.80 15.26
N PHE A 74 -16.75 -16.92 14.22
CA PHE A 74 -18.11 -17.49 14.31
C PHE A 74 -19.05 -16.71 15.26
N GLY A 75 -18.91 -15.39 15.36
CA GLY A 75 -19.76 -14.55 16.20
C GLY A 75 -19.34 -14.45 17.67
N TYR A 76 -18.22 -15.07 18.07
CA TYR A 76 -17.64 -14.86 19.41
C TYR A 76 -16.88 -13.53 19.53
N GLY A 77 -16.61 -12.90 18.39
CA GLY A 77 -15.88 -11.67 18.26
C GLY A 77 -14.36 -11.85 18.37
N TYR A 78 -13.63 -10.89 17.79
CA TYR A 78 -12.16 -10.91 17.80
C TYR A 78 -11.58 -9.49 17.84
N PRO A 79 -10.53 -9.23 18.63
CA PRO A 79 -9.94 -7.90 18.75
C PRO A 79 -8.87 -7.63 17.67
N PHE A 80 -9.23 -7.72 16.38
CA PHE A 80 -8.27 -7.76 15.28
C PHE A 80 -7.35 -6.52 15.24
N PHE A 81 -7.94 -5.32 15.27
CA PHE A 81 -7.21 -4.06 15.13
C PHE A 81 -6.50 -3.59 16.41
N ASN A 82 -6.51 -4.40 17.48
CA ASN A 82 -5.57 -4.22 18.59
C ASN A 82 -4.22 -4.87 18.30
N ILE A 83 -4.18 -5.88 17.42
CA ILE A 83 -2.98 -6.65 17.08
C ILE A 83 -2.44 -6.21 15.70
N TYR A 84 -3.32 -6.06 14.72
CA TYR A 84 -2.97 -5.63 13.37
C TYR A 84 -3.19 -4.13 13.19
N GLY A 85 -2.20 -3.44 12.60
CA GLY A 85 -2.28 -2.02 12.34
C GLY A 85 -3.40 -1.69 11.33
N PRO A 86 -4.36 -0.79 11.64
CA PRO A 86 -5.53 -0.55 10.81
C PRO A 86 -5.27 0.38 9.61
N LEU A 87 -4.03 0.83 9.39
CA LEU A 87 -3.74 1.86 8.37
C LEU A 87 -4.27 1.47 6.99
N ALA A 88 -4.00 0.23 6.55
CA ALA A 88 -4.46 -0.25 5.25
C ALA A 88 -6.00 -0.29 5.17
N THR A 89 -6.66 -0.70 6.25
CA THR A 89 -8.12 -0.75 6.34
C THR A 89 -8.74 0.64 6.36
N TYR A 90 -8.15 1.62 7.05
CA TYR A 90 -8.58 3.02 6.96
C TYR A 90 -8.48 3.58 5.54
N VAL A 91 -7.39 3.26 4.83
CA VAL A 91 -7.24 3.69 3.44
C VAL A 91 -8.32 3.04 2.57
N ALA A 92 -8.60 1.75 2.78
CA ALA A 92 -9.67 1.05 2.08
C ALA A 92 -11.04 1.64 2.42
N GLU A 93 -11.30 1.98 3.68
CA GLU A 93 -12.53 2.62 4.16
C GLU A 93 -12.81 3.93 3.41
N VAL A 94 -11.80 4.77 3.23
CA VAL A 94 -11.94 5.99 2.42
C VAL A 94 -12.41 5.67 1.00
N PHE A 95 -11.85 4.66 0.34
CA PHE A 95 -12.30 4.28 -1.00
C PHE A 95 -13.67 3.60 -1.02
N TYR A 96 -14.01 2.85 0.03
CA TYR A 96 -15.35 2.27 0.17
C TYR A 96 -16.41 3.37 0.26
N LEU A 97 -16.19 4.37 1.12
CA LEU A 97 -17.07 5.53 1.29
C LEU A 97 -17.16 6.40 0.02
N LEU A 98 -16.15 6.36 -0.85
CA LEU A 98 -16.19 6.99 -2.18
C LEU A 98 -16.99 6.18 -3.23
N GLY A 99 -17.53 5.02 -2.87
CA GLY A 99 -18.45 4.23 -3.70
C GLY A 99 -17.79 3.10 -4.52
N PHE A 100 -16.53 2.74 -4.23
CA PHE A 100 -15.84 1.68 -4.98
C PHE A 100 -16.26 0.24 -4.58
N GLY A 101 -17.08 0.10 -3.54
CA GLY A 101 -17.44 -1.20 -2.95
C GLY A 101 -16.24 -1.88 -2.25
N TYR A 102 -16.49 -2.90 -1.43
CA TYR A 102 -15.44 -3.51 -0.61
C TYR A 102 -14.28 -4.10 -1.44
N VAL A 103 -14.61 -4.87 -2.48
CA VAL A 103 -13.61 -5.47 -3.37
C VAL A 103 -12.80 -4.41 -4.10
N GLY A 104 -13.46 -3.37 -4.63
CA GLY A 104 -12.79 -2.29 -5.36
C GLY A 104 -11.85 -1.50 -4.45
N ALA A 105 -12.31 -1.17 -3.24
CA ALA A 105 -11.51 -0.50 -2.23
C ALA A 105 -10.25 -1.29 -1.86
N VAL A 106 -10.37 -2.60 -1.58
CA VAL A 106 -9.22 -3.46 -1.26
C VAL A 106 -8.23 -3.52 -2.43
N LYS A 107 -8.72 -3.69 -3.66
CA LYS A 107 -7.86 -3.68 -4.87
C LYS A 107 -7.10 -2.36 -5.03
N ILE A 108 -7.72 -1.23 -4.73
CA ILE A 108 -7.05 0.07 -4.76
C ILE A 108 -5.93 0.11 -3.72
N VAL A 109 -6.16 -0.38 -2.50
CA VAL A 109 -5.10 -0.44 -1.47
C VAL A 109 -3.94 -1.32 -1.91
N PHE A 110 -4.20 -2.48 -2.50
CA PHE A 110 -3.15 -3.33 -3.08
C PHE A 110 -2.37 -2.60 -4.17
N ALA A 111 -3.05 -1.94 -5.11
CA ALA A 111 -2.40 -1.15 -6.14
C ALA A 111 -1.52 -0.03 -5.55
N LEU A 112 -2.04 0.72 -4.57
CA LEU A 112 -1.28 1.76 -3.86
C LEU A 112 -0.05 1.19 -3.17
N SER A 113 -0.16 -0.01 -2.56
CA SER A 113 0.98 -0.67 -1.90
C SER A 113 2.09 -1.01 -2.90
N VAL A 114 1.74 -1.43 -4.13
CA VAL A 114 2.69 -1.73 -5.22
C VAL A 114 3.46 -0.48 -5.60
N VAL A 115 2.75 0.61 -5.89
CA VAL A 115 3.37 1.89 -6.25
C VAL A 115 4.23 2.43 -5.10
N ALA A 116 3.67 2.51 -3.89
CA ALA A 116 4.32 3.13 -2.74
C ALA A 116 5.65 2.46 -2.40
N SER A 117 5.71 1.13 -2.41
CA SER A 117 6.93 0.44 -2.07
C SER A 117 7.95 0.38 -3.22
N GLY A 118 7.50 0.41 -4.49
CA GLY A 118 8.39 0.63 -5.62
C GLY A 118 9.12 1.98 -5.50
N LEU A 119 8.37 3.03 -5.16
CA LEU A 119 8.91 4.36 -4.89
C LEU A 119 9.83 4.38 -3.65
N ALA A 120 9.46 3.69 -2.58
CA ALA A 120 10.28 3.59 -1.37
C ALA A 120 11.62 2.88 -1.65
N MET A 121 11.58 1.74 -2.37
CA MET A 121 12.79 1.00 -2.76
C MET A 121 13.68 1.82 -3.69
N TYR A 122 13.09 2.52 -4.66
CA TYR A 122 13.82 3.44 -5.52
C TYR A 122 14.52 4.53 -4.68
N GLY A 123 13.79 5.17 -3.76
CA GLY A 123 14.32 6.21 -2.88
C GLY A 123 15.47 5.72 -2.00
N PHE A 124 15.35 4.51 -1.45
CA PHE A 124 16.39 3.87 -0.64
C PHE A 124 17.65 3.58 -1.46
N VAL A 125 17.54 2.78 -2.52
CA VAL A 125 18.71 2.32 -3.30
C VAL A 125 19.39 3.48 -4.03
N LYS A 126 18.63 4.50 -4.45
CA LYS A 126 19.21 5.69 -5.09
C LYS A 126 20.23 6.38 -4.20
N ARG A 127 20.05 6.37 -2.88
CA ARG A 127 20.98 6.98 -1.92
C ARG A 127 22.26 6.17 -1.73
N VAL A 128 22.22 4.86 -2.01
CA VAL A 128 23.35 3.94 -1.75
C VAL A 128 24.12 3.61 -3.02
N LEU A 129 23.44 3.29 -4.12
CA LEU A 129 24.02 2.75 -5.36
C LEU A 129 23.71 3.60 -6.61
N GLY A 130 22.99 4.71 -6.45
CA GLY A 130 22.63 5.61 -7.54
C GLY A 130 21.39 5.19 -8.32
N ARG A 131 21.01 6.03 -9.29
CA ARG A 131 19.67 6.02 -9.92
C ARG A 131 19.37 4.79 -10.77
N ARG A 132 20.37 4.27 -11.50
CA ARG A 132 20.19 3.11 -12.38
C ARG A 132 19.95 1.83 -11.58
N ALA A 133 20.78 1.60 -10.55
CA ALA A 133 20.59 0.48 -9.62
C ALA A 133 19.24 0.58 -8.90
N ALA A 134 18.82 1.79 -8.52
CA ALA A 134 17.53 2.02 -7.89
C ALA A 134 16.33 1.63 -8.75
N LEU A 135 16.38 1.95 -10.06
CA LEU A 135 15.32 1.54 -10.99
C LEU A 135 15.21 0.02 -11.03
N VAL A 136 16.33 -0.68 -11.24
CA VAL A 136 16.35 -2.15 -11.29
C VAL A 136 15.83 -2.76 -9.99
N ALA A 137 16.31 -2.26 -8.84
CA ALA A 137 15.88 -2.75 -7.53
C ALA A 137 14.38 -2.52 -7.29
N SER A 138 13.84 -1.36 -7.67
CA SER A 138 12.41 -1.08 -7.53
C SER A 138 11.54 -2.00 -8.37
N VAL A 139 11.92 -2.25 -9.63
CA VAL A 139 11.19 -3.17 -10.51
C VAL A 139 11.26 -4.58 -9.95
N ALA A 140 12.45 -5.07 -9.57
CA ALA A 140 12.61 -6.37 -8.94
C ALA A 140 11.74 -6.51 -7.68
N TYR A 141 11.74 -5.51 -6.80
CA TYR A 141 10.93 -5.50 -5.58
C TYR A 141 9.42 -5.54 -5.83
N MET A 142 8.94 -4.99 -6.95
CA MET A 142 7.51 -5.04 -7.30
C MET A 142 7.07 -6.39 -7.88
N VAL A 143 7.98 -7.16 -8.49
CA VAL A 143 7.62 -8.38 -9.25
C VAL A 143 8.13 -9.69 -8.64
N ILE A 144 8.90 -9.63 -7.54
CA ILE A 144 9.41 -10.84 -6.87
C ILE A 144 8.24 -11.75 -6.47
N PRO A 145 8.33 -13.09 -6.68
CA PRO A 145 7.21 -14.01 -6.55
C PRO A 145 6.48 -13.95 -5.20
N TYR A 146 7.22 -13.80 -4.09
CA TYR A 146 6.61 -13.72 -2.76
C TYR A 146 5.57 -12.60 -2.67
N ARG A 147 5.88 -11.45 -3.28
CA ARG A 147 4.96 -10.33 -3.33
C ARG A 147 3.73 -10.57 -4.20
N LEU A 148 3.87 -11.37 -5.25
CA LEU A 148 2.75 -11.76 -6.11
C LEU A 148 1.85 -12.83 -5.46
N VAL A 149 2.36 -13.55 -4.45
CA VAL A 149 1.58 -14.54 -3.69
C VAL A 149 0.80 -13.89 -2.54
N ASP A 150 1.36 -12.84 -1.93
CA ASP A 150 0.74 -12.16 -0.78
C ASP A 150 -0.33 -11.12 -1.15
N ILE A 151 -0.35 -10.63 -2.39
CA ILE A 151 -1.30 -9.61 -2.87
C ILE A 151 -2.48 -10.29 -3.54
#